data_AF-A0A0S7YZD2-F1
#
_entry.id   AF-A0A0S7YZD2-F1
#
_cell.length_a   1.000
_cell.length_b   1.000
_cell.length_c   1.000
_cell.angle_alpha   90.00
_cell.angle_beta   90.00
_cell.angle_gamma   90.00
#
_symmetry.space_group_name_H-M   'P 1'
#
loop_
_entity.id
_entity.type
_entity.pdbx_description
1 polymer ?
#
loop_
_entity_poly.entity_id
_entity_poly.type
_entity_poly.pdbx_seq_one_letter_code
_entity_poly.pdbx_strand_id
1 'polypeptide(L)'
;MNQQAKKKPIVKWQKPNVGVMTALIPAIIASVYYFGLRSLILLAVVTVSGFLTEYIFLKAYYKEPVSSAVFVTCFLFTLTLPPTLPIWIAVVGIVFGVLFGKMVFGGFGRNIFNPAITGRAFIYVSFGA
;
A
#
# COMPACT_ATOMS: atom_id res chain seq x y z
N MET A 1 20.34 34.30 -11.20
CA MET A 1 19.14 33.49 -11.49
C MET A 1 19.54 32.03 -11.66
N ASN A 2 19.74 31.28 -10.57
CA ASN A 2 20.00 29.84 -10.65
C ASN A 2 19.42 29.18 -9.39
N GLN A 3 18.11 28.95 -9.39
CA GLN A 3 17.50 28.07 -8.41
C GLN A 3 17.90 26.64 -8.80
N GLN A 4 18.90 26.13 -8.11
CA GLN A 4 19.28 24.72 -8.17
C GLN A 4 18.02 23.88 -7.99
N ALA A 5 17.66 23.09 -9.00
CA ALA A 5 16.51 22.20 -8.97
C ALA A 5 16.71 21.16 -7.86
N LYS A 6 16.23 21.46 -6.64
CA LYS A 6 16.19 20.50 -5.53
C LYS A 6 15.43 19.28 -6.02
N LYS A 7 16.12 18.13 -6.17
CA LYS A 7 15.49 16.84 -6.51
C LYS A 7 14.32 16.63 -5.54
N LYS A 8 13.09 16.56 -6.07
CA LYS A 8 11.93 16.20 -5.25
C LYS A 8 12.18 14.83 -4.63
N PRO A 9 11.97 14.64 -3.32
CA PRO A 9 12.20 13.36 -2.67
C PRO A 9 11.28 12.30 -3.28
N ILE A 10 11.73 11.05 -3.35
CA ILE A 10 10.93 9.94 -3.93
C ILE A 10 9.68 9.69 -3.08
N VAL A 11 9.83 9.79 -1.75
CA VAL A 11 8.76 9.57 -0.78
C VAL A 11 8.57 10.83 0.06
N LYS A 12 7.31 11.26 0.19
CA LYS A 12 6.86 12.30 1.12
C LYS A 12 6.34 11.63 2.38
N TRP A 13 7.10 11.76 3.46
CA TRP A 13 6.73 11.22 4.77
C TRP A 13 5.76 12.16 5.49
N GLN A 14 4.60 11.62 5.89
CA GLN A 14 3.64 12.33 6.73
C GLN A 14 3.70 11.80 8.16
N LYS A 15 3.84 12.69 9.15
CA LYS A 15 3.91 12.33 10.58
C LYS A 15 2.75 11.44 11.06
N PRO A 16 1.47 11.69 10.68
CA PRO A 16 0.37 10.82 11.10
C PRO A 16 0.53 9.37 10.62
N ASN A 17 0.95 9.18 9.36
CA ASN A 17 1.13 7.86 8.78
C ASN A 17 2.25 7.08 9.48
N VAL A 18 3.34 7.75 9.86
CA VAL A 18 4.43 7.12 10.63
C VAL A 18 3.91 6.65 11.98
N GLY A 19 3.09 7.45 12.67
CA GLY A 19 2.44 7.05 13.92
C GLY A 19 1.58 5.79 13.77
N VAL A 20 0.79 5.72 12.68
CA VAL A 20 -0.02 4.53 12.37
C VAL A 20 0.88 3.33 12.07
N MET A 21 1.93 3.48 11.28
CA MET A 21 2.87 2.38 10.99
C MET A 21 3.51 1.84 12.27
N THR A 22 3.91 2.71 13.19
CA THR A 22 4.45 2.28 14.49
C THR A 22 3.41 1.57 15.34
N ALA A 23 2.16 2.02 15.32
CA ALA A 23 1.06 1.38 16.03
C ALA A 23 0.69 -0.01 15.45
N LEU A 24 1.01 -0.27 14.19
CA LEU A 24 0.79 -1.57 13.54
C LEU A 24 1.90 -2.59 13.83
N ILE A 25 3.05 -2.18 14.40
CA ILE A 25 4.17 -3.09 14.69
C ILE A 25 3.74 -4.28 15.58
N PRO A 26 3.00 -4.09 16.70
CA PRO A 26 2.56 -5.22 17.52
C PRO A 26 1.67 -6.21 16.75
N ALA A 27 0.80 -5.70 15.86
CA ALA A 27 -0.07 -6.54 15.04
C ALA A 27 0.73 -7.33 13.99
N ILE A 28 1.76 -6.73 13.39
CA ILE A 28 2.68 -7.41 12.46
C ILE A 28 3.46 -8.49 13.21
N ILE A 29 3.99 -8.20 14.41
CA ILE A 29 4.69 -9.18 15.24
C ILE A 29 3.76 -10.35 15.58
N ALA A 30 2.54 -10.08 16.02
CA ALA A 30 1.54 -11.12 16.28
C ALA A 30 1.25 -11.95 15.02
N SER A 31 1.09 -11.31 13.85
CA SER A 31 0.89 -12.00 12.58
C SER A 31 2.04 -12.95 12.23
N VAL A 32 3.29 -12.55 12.47
CA VAL A 32 4.46 -13.42 12.26
C VAL A 32 4.52 -14.53 13.30
N TYR A 33 4.17 -14.25 14.55
CA TYR A 33 4.13 -15.24 15.62
C TYR A 33 3.11 -16.36 15.35
N TYR A 34 1.89 -16.00 14.94
CA TYR A 34 0.81 -16.99 14.69
C TYR A 34 0.90 -17.67 13.33
N PHE A 35 1.35 -16.97 12.29
CA PHE A 35 1.30 -17.45 10.91
C PHE A 35 2.67 -17.71 10.27
N GLY A 36 3.74 -17.52 11.04
CA GLY A 36 5.12 -17.77 10.64
C GLY A 36 5.64 -16.79 9.59
N LEU A 37 6.76 -17.16 8.94
CA LEU A 37 7.45 -16.30 7.97
C LEU A 37 6.62 -15.98 6.72
N ARG A 38 5.59 -16.78 6.43
CA ARG A 38 4.74 -16.60 5.27
C ARG A 38 3.97 -15.28 5.30
N SER A 39 3.50 -14.85 6.48
CA SER A 39 2.83 -13.55 6.62
C SER A 39 3.77 -12.38 6.35
N LEU A 40 5.04 -12.50 6.76
CA LEU A 40 6.08 -11.51 6.49
C LEU A 40 6.40 -11.41 4.99
N ILE A 41 6.51 -12.54 4.29
CA ILE A 41 6.71 -12.58 2.83
C ILE A 41 5.53 -11.91 2.13
N LEU A 42 4.30 -12.23 2.54
CA LEU A 42 3.10 -11.62 1.99
C LEU A 42 3.11 -10.09 2.16
N LEU A 43 3.41 -9.62 3.38
CA LEU A 43 3.55 -8.19 3.70
C LEU A 43 4.59 -7.51 2.81
N ALA A 44 5.77 -8.11 2.66
CA ALA A 44 6.85 -7.56 1.86
C ALA A 44 6.45 -7.44 0.39
N VAL A 45 5.89 -8.51 -0.20
CA VAL A 45 5.50 -8.54 -1.62
C VAL A 45 4.36 -7.57 -1.90
N VAL A 46 3.35 -7.51 -1.04
CA VAL A 46 2.25 -6.53 -1.13
C VAL A 46 2.81 -5.11 -1.05
N THR A 47 3.71 -4.84 -0.10
CA THR A 47 4.28 -3.52 0.11
C THR A 47 5.08 -3.05 -1.10
N VAL A 48 5.93 -3.91 -1.65
CA VAL A 48 6.70 -3.61 -2.87
C VAL A 48 5.76 -3.35 -4.06
N SER A 49 4.74 -4.19 -4.23
CA SER A 49 3.79 -4.08 -5.35
C SER A 49 2.93 -2.81 -5.26
N GLY A 50 2.40 -2.49 -4.08
CA GLY A 50 1.62 -1.27 -3.85
C GLY A 50 2.46 -0.01 -4.02
N PHE A 51 3.67 0.00 -3.47
CA PHE A 51 4.62 1.12 -3.64
C PHE A 51 4.97 1.33 -5.12
N LEU A 52 5.30 0.27 -5.85
CA LEU A 52 5.66 0.35 -7.26
C LEU A 52 4.49 0.85 -8.12
N THR A 53 3.28 0.38 -7.82
CA THR A 53 2.05 0.84 -8.50
C THR A 53 1.84 2.34 -8.32
N GLU A 54 1.90 2.83 -7.09
CA GLU A 54 1.76 4.26 -6.80
C GLU A 54 2.89 5.07 -7.43
N TYR A 55 4.13 4.57 -7.34
CA TYR A 55 5.30 5.22 -7.93
C TYR A 55 5.18 5.38 -9.44
N ILE A 56 4.80 4.32 -10.16
CA ILE A 56 4.63 4.35 -11.62
C ILE A 56 3.55 5.36 -12.01
N PHE A 57 2.39 5.33 -11.37
CA PHE A 57 1.28 6.23 -11.71
C PHE A 57 1.58 7.69 -11.34
N LEU A 58 2.19 7.95 -10.19
CA LEU A 58 2.58 9.30 -9.82
C LEU A 58 3.63 9.85 -10.78
N LYS A 59 4.61 9.03 -11.18
CA LYS A 59 5.64 9.44 -12.15
C LYS A 59 5.05 9.70 -13.54
N ALA A 60 4.10 8.88 -13.98
CA ALA A 60 3.48 8.99 -15.31
C ALA A 60 2.50 10.17 -15.42
N TYR A 61 1.64 10.38 -14.42
CA TYR A 61 0.49 11.28 -14.56
C TYR A 61 0.58 12.55 -13.71
N TYR A 62 1.14 12.49 -12.50
CA TYR A 62 0.98 13.56 -11.50
C TYR A 62 2.29 14.29 -11.14
N LYS A 63 3.45 13.70 -11.42
CA LYS A 63 4.80 14.23 -11.11
C LYS A 63 4.98 14.65 -9.63
N GLU A 64 4.30 13.92 -8.74
CA GLU A 64 4.31 14.10 -7.28
C GLU A 64 5.09 12.97 -6.57
N PRO A 65 5.63 13.23 -5.36
CA PRO A 65 6.30 12.20 -4.56
C PRO A 65 5.30 11.18 -3.98
N VAL A 66 5.74 9.94 -3.80
CA VAL A 66 4.92 8.87 -3.21
C VAL A 66 4.57 9.21 -1.76
N SER A 67 3.32 9.08 -1.35
CA SER A 67 2.93 9.32 0.05
C SER A 67 3.27 8.11 0.92
N SER A 68 3.70 8.34 2.17
CA SER A 68 3.89 7.24 3.13
C SER A 68 2.59 6.50 3.48
N ALA A 69 1.42 7.02 3.09
CA ALA A 69 0.13 6.33 3.24
C ALA A 69 0.04 5.03 2.43
N VAL A 70 0.86 4.85 1.38
CA VAL A 70 0.90 3.59 0.64
C VAL A 70 1.35 2.43 1.53
N PHE A 71 2.30 2.68 2.44
CA PHE A 71 2.79 1.66 3.37
C PHE A 71 1.70 1.28 4.37
N VAL A 72 1.01 2.27 4.95
CA VAL A 72 -0.14 2.03 5.83
C VAL A 72 -1.21 1.20 5.11
N THR A 73 -1.52 1.55 3.86
CA THR A 73 -2.48 0.81 3.03
C THR A 73 -2.06 -0.64 2.85
N CYS A 74 -0.80 -0.89 2.46
CA CYS A 74 -0.26 -2.24 2.26
C CYS A 74 -0.28 -3.06 3.54
N PHE A 75 0.06 -2.44 4.69
CA PHE A 75 0.09 -3.12 5.97
C PHE A 75 -1.31 -3.53 6.41
N LEU A 76 -2.26 -2.59 6.39
CA LEU A 76 -3.66 -2.88 6.73
C LEU A 76 -4.25 -3.93 5.80
N PHE A 77 -4.06 -3.78 4.49
CA PHE A 77 -4.53 -4.76 3.50
C PHE A 77 -3.97 -6.15 3.80
N THR A 78 -2.65 -6.30 3.97
CA THR A 78 -2.03 -7.60 4.27
C THR A 78 -2.59 -8.22 5.56
N LEU A 79 -2.73 -7.42 6.62
CA LEU A 79 -3.24 -7.89 7.92
C LEU A 79 -4.71 -8.33 7.86
N THR A 80 -5.46 -7.96 6.81
CA THR A 80 -6.84 -8.43 6.58
C THR A 80 -6.95 -9.70 5.74
N LEU A 81 -5.82 -10.22 5.23
CA LEU A 81 -5.80 -11.40 4.37
C LEU A 81 -5.44 -12.67 5.15
N PRO A 82 -5.97 -13.84 4.76
CA PRO A 82 -5.50 -15.10 5.32
C PRO A 82 -4.05 -15.36 4.87
N PRO A 83 -3.18 -15.91 5.74
CA PRO A 83 -1.77 -16.17 5.42
C PRO A 83 -1.59 -17.25 4.33
N THR A 84 -2.60 -18.10 4.14
CA THR A 84 -2.63 -19.15 3.12
C THR A 84 -2.95 -18.62 1.73
N LEU A 85 -3.39 -17.36 1.61
CA LEU A 85 -3.74 -16.75 0.32
C LEU A 85 -2.57 -16.87 -0.66
N PRO A 86 -2.82 -17.27 -1.92
CA PRO A 86 -1.80 -17.20 -2.96
C PRO A 86 -1.26 -15.77 -3.10
N ILE A 87 0.07 -15.63 -3.07
CA ILE A 87 0.75 -14.32 -3.07
C ILE A 87 0.35 -13.48 -4.29
N TRP A 88 0.19 -14.10 -5.45
CA TRP A 88 -0.21 -13.40 -6.67
C TRP A 88 -1.60 -12.76 -6.55
N ILE A 89 -2.54 -13.38 -5.83
CA ILE A 89 -3.89 -12.81 -5.59
C ILE A 89 -3.77 -11.56 -4.73
N ALA A 90 -2.94 -11.61 -3.68
CA ALA A 90 -2.66 -10.44 -2.84
C ALA A 90 -2.05 -9.29 -3.66
N VAL A 91 -1.11 -9.60 -4.57
CA VAL A 91 -0.52 -8.61 -5.48
C VAL A 91 -1.57 -7.97 -6.37
N VAL A 92 -2.42 -8.77 -7.02
CA VAL A 92 -3.48 -8.23 -7.88
C VAL A 92 -4.44 -7.35 -7.07
N GLY A 93 -4.81 -7.76 -5.86
CA GLY A 93 -5.70 -6.98 -4.99
C GLY A 93 -5.11 -5.65 -4.53
N ILE A 94 -3.83 -5.60 -4.13
CA ILE A 94 -3.21 -4.32 -3.73
C ILE A 94 -3.01 -3.40 -4.93
N VAL A 95 -2.65 -3.94 -6.09
CA VAL A 95 -2.55 -3.16 -7.34
C VAL A 95 -3.92 -2.57 -7.66
N PHE A 96 -4.99 -3.37 -7.65
CA PHE A 96 -6.35 -2.89 -7.87
C PHE A 96 -6.75 -1.83 -6.85
N GLY A 97 -6.53 -2.09 -5.56
CA GLY A 97 -6.85 -1.18 -4.47
C GLY A 97 -6.14 0.17 -4.59
N VAL A 98 -4.84 0.18 -4.89
CA VAL A 98 -4.07 1.42 -5.09
C VAL A 98 -4.53 2.14 -6.35
N LEU A 99 -4.74 1.43 -7.47
CA LEU A 99 -5.17 2.06 -8.72
C LEU A 99 -6.55 2.67 -8.61
N PHE A 100 -7.56 1.86 -8.34
CA PHE A 100 -8.96 2.27 -8.36
C PHE A 100 -9.39 2.95 -7.07
N GLY A 101 -8.78 2.61 -5.93
CA GLY A 101 -9.07 3.25 -4.66
C GLY A 101 -8.33 4.57 -4.43
N LYS A 102 -7.22 4.83 -5.13
CA LYS A 102 -6.39 6.03 -4.89
C LYS A 102 -6.00 6.78 -6.16
N MET A 103 -5.40 6.11 -7.14
CA MET A 103 -4.76 6.79 -8.28
C MET A 103 -5.75 7.34 -9.31
N VAL A 104 -6.89 6.68 -9.50
CA VAL A 104 -7.98 7.16 -10.39
C VAL A 104 -8.51 8.53 -9.95
N PHE A 105 -8.48 8.83 -8.65
CA PHE A 105 -8.97 10.10 -8.10
C PHE A 105 -7.91 11.20 -8.01
N GLY A 106 -6.72 10.98 -8.55
CA GLY A 106 -5.66 11.99 -8.50
C GLY A 106 -4.63 11.82 -7.38
N GLY A 107 -4.60 10.68 -6.69
CA GLY A 107 -3.56 10.32 -5.73
C GLY A 107 -3.91 10.59 -4.26
N PHE A 108 -2.87 10.82 -3.44
CA PHE A 108 -3.02 10.94 -1.99
C PHE A 108 -3.77 12.22 -1.58
N GLY A 109 -4.78 12.06 -0.71
CA GLY A 109 -5.62 13.16 -0.22
C GLY A 109 -6.82 13.49 -1.11
N ARG A 110 -6.93 12.83 -2.27
CA ARG A 110 -8.08 12.93 -3.19
C ARG A 110 -8.87 11.63 -3.30
N ASN A 111 -8.44 10.59 -2.59
CA ASN A 111 -9.06 9.28 -2.61
C ASN A 111 -10.39 9.29 -1.85
N ILE A 112 -11.49 9.03 -2.58
CA ILE A 112 -12.84 8.92 -2.01
C ILE A 112 -12.96 7.64 -1.16
N PHE A 113 -12.32 6.56 -1.61
CA PHE A 113 -12.35 5.26 -0.95
C PHE A 113 -11.06 4.96 -0.20
N ASN A 114 -11.16 4.09 0.81
CA ASN A 114 -9.98 3.52 1.46
C ASN A 114 -9.34 2.46 0.54
N PRO A 115 -8.12 2.67 0.02
CA PRO A 115 -7.52 1.77 -0.97
C PRO A 115 -7.28 0.35 -0.45
N ALA A 116 -7.05 0.18 0.87
CA ALA A 116 -6.84 -1.13 1.48
C ALA A 116 -8.12 -1.96 1.45
N ILE A 117 -9.23 -1.37 1.87
CA ILE A 117 -10.54 -2.03 1.85
C ILE A 117 -11.04 -2.23 0.42
N THR A 118 -10.79 -1.28 -0.50
CA THR A 118 -11.08 -1.46 -1.93
C THR A 118 -10.38 -2.69 -2.49
N GLY A 119 -9.08 -2.87 -2.20
CA GLY A 119 -8.35 -4.08 -2.60
C GLY A 119 -8.89 -5.35 -1.95
N ARG A 120 -9.26 -5.29 -0.66
CA ARG A 120 -9.82 -6.44 0.07
C ARG A 120 -11.18 -6.86 -0.48
N ALA A 121 -12.04 -5.91 -0.79
CA ALA A 121 -13.35 -6.14 -1.39
C ALA A 121 -13.22 -6.73 -2.79
N PHE A 122 -12.27 -6.24 -3.60
CA PHE A 122 -11.99 -6.79 -4.92
C PHE A 122 -11.58 -8.26 -4.86
N ILE A 123 -10.68 -8.64 -3.94
CA ILE A 123 -10.29 -10.04 -3.79
C ILE A 123 -11.47 -10.90 -3.35
N TYR A 124 -12.27 -10.40 -2.40
CA TYR A 124 -13.44 -11.10 -1.88
C TYR A 124 -14.44 -11.42 -2.98
N VAL A 125 -14.78 -10.43 -3.81
CA VAL A 125 -15.75 -10.61 -4.90
C VAL A 125 -15.18 -11.46 -6.03
N SER A 126 -13.91 -11.30 -6.38
CA SER A 126 -13.33 -11.91 -7.58
C SER A 126 -12.80 -13.33 -7.35
N PHE A 127 -12.35 -13.64 -6.12
CA PHE A 127 -11.69 -14.90 -5.79
C PHE A 127 -12.33 -15.63 -4.60
N GLY A 128 -13.40 -15.07 -4.00
CA GLY A 128 -14.08 -15.68 -2.86
C GLY A 128 -13.24 -15.77 -1.59
N ALA A 129 -12.18 -14.95 -1.49
CA ALA A 129 -11.16 -15.01 -0.43
C ALA A 129 -11.15 -13.75 0.42
#